data_AF-A0AAQ1GMP8-F1
#
_entry.id   AF-A0AAQ1GMP8-F1
#
_cell.length_a   1.000
_cell.length_b   1.000
_cell.length_c   1.000
_cell.angle_alpha   90.00
_cell.angle_beta   90.00
_cell.angle_gamma   90.00
#
_symmetry.space_group_name_H-M   'P 1'
#
loop_
_entity.id
_entity.type
_entity.pdbx_description
1 polymer ?
#
loop_
_entity_poly.entity_id
_entity_poly.type
_entity_poly.pdbx_seq_one_letter_code
_entity_poly.pdbx_strand_id
1 'polypeptide(L)'
;MTSKQKLTILAVNERSGTSAKTGRPWVIREAQSILEQSSSDGTNIVVGVINLPQSLADTQPGDYLAEFALAQGNGQDAGRLVPRIVSLVPFGSIKAQPKPDAKSL
;
A
#
# COMPACT_ATOMS: atom_id res chain seq x y z
N MET A 1 10.30 -17.12 -0.96
CA MET A 1 8.99 -16.68 -0.44
C MET A 1 9.11 -15.20 -0.12
N THR A 2 8.43 -14.34 -0.87
CA THR A 2 8.22 -12.96 -0.46
C THR A 2 7.23 -12.95 0.71
N SER A 3 7.64 -12.35 1.82
CA SER A 3 6.82 -12.30 3.04
C SER A 3 5.74 -11.24 2.88
N LYS A 4 4.47 -11.63 3.03
CA LYS A 4 3.35 -10.69 3.04
C LYS A 4 3.23 -10.07 4.43
N GLN A 5 3.08 -8.76 4.49
CA GLN A 5 2.96 -8.00 5.75
C GLN A 5 1.61 -7.28 5.77
N LYS A 6 1.00 -7.14 6.94
CA LYS A 6 -0.25 -6.40 7.07
C LYS A 6 0.03 -4.90 6.94
N LEU A 7 -0.64 -4.27 5.98
CA LEU A 7 -0.59 -2.85 5.71
C LEU A 7 -2.01 -2.28 5.77
N THR A 8 -2.24 -1.32 6.65
CA THR A 8 -3.48 -0.53 6.68
C THR A 8 -3.24 0.77 5.94
N ILE A 9 -4.01 1.02 4.87
CA ILE A 9 -3.99 2.27 4.12
C ILE A 9 -5.10 3.16 4.68
N LEU A 10 -4.72 4.34 5.18
CA LEU A 10 -5.63 5.31 5.78
C LEU A 10 -6.20 6.28 4.75
N ALA A 11 -5.34 6.72 3.82
CA ALA A 11 -5.69 7.65 2.75
C ALA A 11 -4.70 7.50 1.60
N VAL A 12 -5.14 7.81 0.39
CA VAL A 12 -4.30 7.90 -0.81
C VAL A 12 -4.41 9.31 -1.36
N ASN A 13 -3.28 10.02 -1.39
CA ASN A 13 -3.20 11.36 -1.96
C ASN A 13 -2.55 11.29 -3.34
N GLU A 14 -3.15 11.94 -4.32
CA GLU A 14 -2.58 12.05 -5.67
C GLU A 14 -1.90 13.39 -5.86
N ARG A 15 -0.71 13.36 -6.46
CA ARG A 15 0.04 14.53 -6.91
C ARG A 15 0.42 14.33 -8.36
N SER A 16 0.25 15.36 -9.17
CA SER A 16 0.60 15.31 -10.58
C SER A 16 1.28 16.60 -11.04
N GLY A 17 2.02 16.51 -12.14
CA GLY A 17 2.63 17.67 -12.77
C GLY A 17 3.43 17.31 -14.01
N THR A 18 4.25 18.24 -14.49
CA THR A 18 5.16 18.04 -15.61
C THR A 18 6.59 18.16 -15.12
N SER A 19 7.46 17.22 -15.52
CA SER A 19 8.87 17.24 -15.13
C SER A 19 9.58 18.43 -15.78
N ALA A 20 10.19 19.31 -14.99
CA ALA A 20 11.02 20.39 -15.51
C ALA A 20 12.26 19.88 -16.27
N LYS A 21 12.72 18.66 -15.97
CA LYS A 21 13.91 18.06 -16.61
C LYS A 21 13.59 17.42 -17.96
N THR A 22 12.47 16.72 -18.07
CA THR A 22 12.16 15.88 -19.26
C THR A 22 10.93 16.34 -20.03
N GLY A 23 10.16 17.30 -19.50
CA GLY A 23 8.87 17.73 -20.05
C GLY A 23 7.76 16.68 -19.95
N ARG A 24 8.02 15.53 -19.31
CA ARG A 24 7.04 14.43 -19.24
C ARG A 24 6.05 14.64 -18.09
N PRO A 25 4.75 14.35 -18.30
CA PRO A 25 3.78 14.33 -17.21
C PRO A 25 4.13 13.22 -16.22
N TRP A 26 3.84 13.44 -14.95
CA TRP A 26 4.00 12.48 -13.88
C TRP A 26 2.78 12.52 -12.96
N VAL A 27 2.48 11.35 -12.38
CA VAL A 27 1.48 11.17 -11.34
C VAL A 27 2.11 10.31 -10.26
N ILE A 28 2.00 10.74 -9.02
CA ILE A 28 2.48 10.03 -7.82
C ILE A 28 1.28 9.87 -6.90
N ARG A 29 1.07 8.65 -6.40
CA ARG A 29 0.05 8.33 -5.41
C ARG A 29 0.73 7.93 -4.12
N GLU A 30 0.55 8.75 -3.09
CA GLU A 30 1.13 8.59 -1.76
C GLU A 30 0.08 7.98 -0.83
N ALA A 31 0.30 6.74 -0.39
CA ALA A 31 -0.55 6.07 0.59
C ALA A 31 -0.03 6.34 2.01
N GLN A 32 -0.83 7.03 2.81
CA GLN A 32 -0.62 7.16 4.26
C GLN A 32 -0.98 5.82 4.90
N SER A 33 -0.03 5.20 5.59
CA SER A 33 -0.13 3.79 5.96
C SER A 33 0.41 3.47 7.35
N ILE A 34 -0.13 2.39 7.92
CA ILE A 34 0.37 1.71 9.11
C ILE A 34 0.82 0.32 8.67
N LEU A 35 2.07 -0.04 8.94
CA LEU A 35 2.65 -1.34 8.61
C LEU A 35 2.91 -2.12 9.91
N GLU A 36 2.35 -3.33 9.99
CA GLU A 36 2.67 -4.28 11.06
C GLU A 36 3.79 -5.19 10.59
N GLN A 37 4.96 -5.06 11.21
CA GLN A 37 6.16 -5.82 10.87
C GLN A 37 6.45 -6.84 11.97
N SER A 38 6.54 -8.11 11.61
CA SER A 38 7.08 -9.13 12.49
C SER A 38 8.59 -9.25 12.29
N SER A 39 9.36 -9.13 13.36
CA SER A 39 10.80 -9.41 13.41
C SER A 39 11.13 -10.41 14.53
N SER A 40 12.41 -10.77 14.66
CA SER A 40 12.90 -11.58 15.79
C SER A 40 12.59 -10.96 17.15
N ASP A 41 12.44 -9.64 17.20
CA ASP A 41 12.32 -8.87 18.43
C ASP A 41 10.84 -8.63 18.80
N GLY A 42 9.90 -9.13 17.99
CA GLY A 42 8.47 -9.02 18.20
C GLY A 42 7.75 -8.37 17.01
N THR A 43 6.55 -7.86 17.29
CA THR A 43 5.77 -7.10 16.30
C THR A 43 6.01 -5.61 16.51
N ASN A 44 6.41 -4.92 15.45
CA ASN A 44 6.59 -3.47 15.43
C ASN A 44 5.54 -2.81 14.52
N ILE A 45 5.07 -1.64 14.94
CA ILE A 45 4.12 -0.82 14.20
C ILE A 45 4.87 0.37 13.63
N VAL A 46 4.88 0.50 12.30
CA VAL A 46 5.51 1.61 11.60
C VAL A 46 4.45 2.45 10.91
N VAL A 47 4.41 3.74 11.22
CA VAL A 47 3.54 4.70 10.53
C VAL A 47 4.36 5.46 9.50
N GLY A 48 3.90 5.54 8.26
CA GLY A 48 4.64 6.19 7.19
C GLY A 48 3.83 6.45 5.93
N VAL A 49 4.54 6.90 4.90
CA VAL A 49 3.98 7.14 3.56
C VAL A 49 4.73 6.28 2.56
N ILE A 50 4.00 5.63 1.66
CA ILE A 50 4.59 4.83 0.58
C ILE A 50 3.92 5.12 -0.76
N ASN A 51 4.72 5.12 -1.82
CA ASN A 51 4.20 5.34 -3.16
C ASN A 51 3.53 4.06 -3.69
N LEU A 52 2.31 4.21 -4.22
CA LEU A 52 1.63 3.15 -4.93
C LEU A 52 2.11 3.11 -6.39
N PRO A 53 2.41 1.91 -6.94
CA PRO A 53 2.66 1.76 -8.36
C PRO A 53 1.38 2.03 -9.17
N GLN A 54 1.55 2.37 -10.45
CA GLN A 54 0.42 2.66 -11.34
C GLN A 54 -0.58 1.49 -11.44
N SER A 55 -0.12 0.24 -11.31
CA SER A 55 -0.98 -0.95 -11.28
C SER A 55 -1.92 -1.01 -10.08
N LEU A 56 -1.68 -0.20 -9.05
CA LEU A 56 -2.46 -0.12 -7.82
C LEU A 56 -3.09 1.28 -7.65
N ALA A 57 -3.31 2.01 -8.75
CA ALA A 57 -3.82 3.37 -8.73
C ALA A 57 -5.20 3.52 -8.06
N ASP A 58 -6.07 2.52 -8.21
CA ASP A 58 -7.45 2.54 -7.71
C ASP A 58 -7.58 2.01 -6.27
N THR A 59 -6.46 1.77 -5.58
CA THR A 59 -6.45 1.26 -4.21
C THR A 59 -7.24 2.19 -3.28
N GLN A 60 -8.21 1.64 -2.57
CA GLN A 60 -9.00 2.35 -1.58
C GLN A 60 -8.40 2.18 -0.18
N PRO A 61 -8.69 3.10 0.76
CA PRO A 61 -8.37 2.88 2.17
C PRO A 61 -8.91 1.54 2.70
N GLY A 62 -8.15 0.88 3.56
CA GLY A 62 -8.48 -0.44 4.10
C GLY A 62 -7.27 -1.26 4.51
N ASP A 63 -7.53 -2.47 4.97
CA ASP A 63 -6.51 -3.43 5.38
C ASP A 63 -6.11 -4.34 4.21
N TYR A 64 -4.81 -4.54 4.05
CA TYR A 64 -4.22 -5.35 2.99
C TYR A 64 -3.09 -6.23 3.51
N LEU A 65 -2.87 -7.36 2.85
CA LEU A 65 -1.61 -8.08 2.84
C LEU A 65 -0.76 -7.52 1.70
N ALA A 66 0.27 -6.76 2.06
CA ALA A 66 1.21 -6.14 1.15
C ALA A 66 2.42 -7.03 0.90
N GLU A 67 2.87 -7.05 -0.35
CA GLU A 67 4.13 -7.65 -0.75
C GLU A 67 5.09 -6.56 -1.23
N PHE A 68 6.35 -6.65 -0.79
CA PHE A 68 7.37 -5.66 -1.09
C PHE A 68 8.53 -6.26 -1.88
N ALA A 69 9.10 -5.45 -2.76
CA ALA A 69 10.38 -5.69 -3.40
C ALA A 69 11.29 -4.47 -3.23
N LEU A 70 12.60 -4.68 -3.33
CA LEU A 70 13.56 -3.58 -3.39
C LEU A 70 13.67 -3.06 -4.82
N ALA A 71 13.74 -1.75 -4.97
CA ALA A 71 13.95 -1.08 -6.24
C ALA A 71 14.89 0.12 -6.04
N GLN A 72 15.45 0.64 -7.13
CA GLN A 72 16.23 1.88 -7.05
C GLN A 72 15.31 3.07 -6.72
N GLY A 73 15.74 3.90 -5.79
CA GLY A 73 15.08 5.14 -5.38
C GLY A 73 15.24 6.24 -6.43
N ASN A 74 14.34 7.22 -6.37
CA ASN A 74 14.31 8.39 -7.25
C ASN A 74 14.34 9.67 -6.39
N GLY A 75 14.60 10.83 -7.00
CA GLY A 75 14.57 12.11 -6.28
C GLY A 75 15.62 12.16 -5.17
N GLN A 76 15.20 12.34 -3.91
CA GLN A 76 16.10 12.39 -2.75
C GLN A 76 16.79 11.05 -2.47
N ASP A 77 16.19 9.92 -2.88
CA ASP A 77 16.74 8.58 -2.70
C ASP A 77 17.46 8.05 -3.95
N ALA A 78 17.81 8.92 -4.90
CA ALA A 78 18.43 8.52 -6.16
C ALA A 78 19.66 7.63 -5.92
N GLY A 79 19.66 6.44 -6.53
CA GLY A 79 20.75 5.46 -6.41
C GLY A 79 20.68 4.51 -5.22
N ARG A 80 19.78 4.74 -4.25
CA ARG A 80 19.60 3.86 -3.07
C ARG A 80 18.60 2.74 -3.34
N LEU A 81 18.71 1.62 -2.62
CA LEU A 81 17.65 0.61 -2.61
C LEU A 81 16.54 1.04 -1.65
N VAL A 82 15.31 1.10 -2.15
CA VAL A 82 14.11 1.44 -1.38
C VAL A 82 13.03 0.37 -1.56
N PRO A 83 12.25 0.05 -0.51
CA PRO A 83 11.12 -0.86 -0.65
C PRO A 83 10.00 -0.23 -1.49
N ARG A 84 9.36 -1.04 -2.33
CA ARG A 84 8.14 -0.70 -3.09
C ARG A 84 7.12 -1.81 -2.98
N ILE A 85 5.84 -1.43 -2.96
CA ILE A 85 4.72 -2.38 -3.02
C ILE A 85 4.66 -2.98 -4.43
N VAL A 86 4.59 -4.30 -4.49
CA VAL A 86 4.38 -5.04 -5.75
C VAL A 86 3.02 -5.75 -5.79
N SER A 87 2.38 -5.95 -4.64
CA SER A 87 1.05 -6.55 -4.53
C SER A 87 0.33 -6.08 -3.28
N LEU A 88 -0.99 -5.90 -3.38
CA LEU A 88 -1.91 -5.68 -2.27
C LEU A 88 -3.07 -6.66 -2.42
N VAL A 89 -3.31 -7.45 -1.39
CA VAL A 89 -4.49 -8.34 -1.31
C VAL A 89 -5.35 -7.88 -0.15
N PRO A 90 -6.66 -7.59 -0.33
CA PRO A 90 -7.52 -7.19 0.77
C PRO A 90 -7.44 -8.19 1.93
N PHE A 91 -7.27 -7.67 3.15
CA PHE A 91 -7.18 -8.44 4.38
C PHE A 91 -8.39 -8.14 5.27
N GLY A 92 -8.95 -9.15 5.92
CA GLY A 92 -10.07 -8.96 6.86
C GLY A 92 -11.39 -8.49 6.24
N SER A 93 -11.49 -8.37 4.91
CA SER A 93 -12.74 -8.01 4.21
C SER A 93 -13.74 -9.17 4.24
N ILE A 94 -14.38 -9.40 5.38
CA ILE A 94 -15.64 -10.14 5.42
C ILE A 94 -16.66 -9.21 4.77
N LYS A 95 -17.00 -9.43 3.49
CA LYS A 95 -18.27 -8.92 2.97
C LYS A 95 -19.33 -9.36 3.98
N ALA A 96 -20.06 -8.42 4.57
CA ALA A 96 -21.21 -8.75 5.41
C ALA A 96 -22.12 -9.68 4.60
N GLN A 97 -22.08 -10.98 4.89
CA GLN A 97 -23.06 -11.90 4.33
C GLN A 97 -24.38 -11.59 5.04
N PRO A 98 -25.46 -11.32 4.29
CA PRO A 98 -26.77 -11.21 4.92
C PRO A 98 -27.01 -12.52 5.69
N LYS A 99 -27.29 -12.41 6.99
CA LYS A 99 -27.79 -13.56 7.76
C LYS A 99 -29.03 -14.07 7.03
N PRO A 100 -29.14 -15.37 6.71
CA PRO A 100 -30.43 -15.94 6.33
C PRO A 100 -31.39 -15.67 7.48
N ASP A 101 -32.47 -14.94 7.21
CA ASP A 101 -33.52 -14.65 8.17
C ASP A 101 -34.03 -15.96 8.78
N ALA A 102 -33.68 -16.20 10.03
CA ALA A 102 -34.24 -17.28 10.82
C ALA A 102 -35.56 -16.80 11.42
N LYS A 103 -36.63 -16.81 10.61
CA LYS A 103 -38.04 -17.14 10.96
C LYS A 103 -39.06 -16.40 10.09
N SER A 104 -39.87 -17.19 9.39
CA SER A 104 -41.34 -17.07 9.41
C SER A 104 -41.84 -18.49 9.17
N LEU A 105 -42.23 -19.20 10.25
CA LEU A 105 -43.62 -19.50 10.62
C LEU A 105 -44.36 -20.32 9.55
#